data_AF-A0A832JZ86-F1
#
_entry.id   AF-A0A832JZ86-F1
#
_cell.length_a   1.000
_cell.length_b   1.000
_cell.length_c   1.000
_cell.angle_alpha   90.00
_cell.angle_beta   90.00
_cell.angle_gamma   90.00
#
_symmetry.space_group_name_H-M   'P 1'
#
loop_
_entity.id
_entity.type
_entity.pdbx_description
1 polymer ?
#
loop_
_entity_poly.entity_id
_entity_poly.type
_entity_poly.pdbx_seq_one_letter_code
_entity_poly.pdbx_strand_id
1 'polypeptide(L)' 'MFGFSVWEVFLIFVVALLVLGPERLPGAARAAGEWTYKIRKFIHNAKAEIDSEFNMQDMKQILNSQETELN' A
#
# COMPACT_ATOMS: atom_id res chain seq x y z
N MET A 1 -24.76 -11.16 -13.50
CA MET A 1 -24.55 -10.03 -12.57
C MET A 1 -24.08 -10.66 -11.27
N PHE A 2 -22.80 -10.58 -10.93
CA PHE A 2 -22.29 -11.02 -9.63
C PHE A 2 -22.58 -9.90 -8.64
N GLY A 3 -23.67 -10.04 -7.89
CA GLY A 3 -24.06 -9.04 -6.91
C GLY A 3 -23.48 -9.44 -5.57
N PHE A 4 -22.43 -8.74 -5.13
CA PHE A 4 -21.73 -8.90 -3.84
C PHE A 4 -22.71 -9.15 -2.70
N SER A 5 -23.10 -10.41 -2.54
CA SER A 5 -24.03 -10.84 -1.53
C SER A 5 -23.21 -11.30 -0.33
N VAL A 6 -23.75 -11.12 0.87
CA VAL A 6 -23.15 -11.64 2.11
C VAL A 6 -22.79 -13.12 1.96
N TRP A 7 -23.57 -13.87 1.16
CA TRP A 7 -23.32 -15.27 0.85
C TRP A 7 -22.05 -15.52 0.03
N GLU A 8 -21.75 -14.70 -0.97
CA GLU A 8 -20.54 -14.84 -1.79
C GLU A 8 -19.29 -14.53 -0.96
N VAL A 9 -19.34 -13.50 -0.12
CA VAL A 9 -18.23 -13.17 0.79
C VAL A 9 -17.97 -14.33 1.76
N PHE A 10 -19.03 -14.95 2.29
CA PHE A 10 -18.92 -16.12 3.16
C PHE A 10 -18.27 -17.30 2.44
N LEU A 11 -18.67 -17.58 1.20
CA LEU A 11 -18.11 -18.68 0.41
C LEU A 11 -16.63 -18.44 0.09
N ILE A 12 -16.25 -17.22 -0.30
CA ILE A 12 -14.84 -16.83 -0.49
C ILE A 12 -14.05 -17.01 0.81
N PHE A 13 -14.62 -16.62 1.95
CA PHE A 13 -13.97 -16.77 3.25
C PHE A 13 -13.73 -18.25 3.60
N VAL A 14 -14.70 -19.12 3.38
CA VAL A 14 -14.55 -20.58 3.59
C VAL A 14 -13.46 -21.15 2.68
N VAL A 15 -13.45 -20.78 1.39
CA VAL A 15 -12.41 -21.23 0.45
C VAL A 15 -11.03 -20.72 0.88
N ALA A 16 -10.92 -19.46 1.29
CA ALA A 16 -9.67 -18.89 1.79
C ALA A 16 -9.14 -19.63 3.04
N LEU A 17 -10.04 -19.99 3.97
CA LEU A 17 -9.69 -20.81 5.13
C LEU A 17 -9.23 -22.22 4.75
N LEU A 18 -9.82 -22.84 3.72
CA LEU A 18 -9.39 -24.16 3.26
C LEU A 18 -8.03 -24.14 2.57
N VAL A 19 -7.77 -23.14 1.72
CA VAL A 19 -6.53 -23.03 0.94
C VAL A 19 -5.35 -22.63 1.83
N LEU A 20 -5.54 -21.58 2.64
CA LEU A 20 -4.48 -21.03 3.48
C LEU A 20 -4.39 -21.75 4.84
N GLY A 21 -5.51 -22.29 5.33
CA GLY A 21 -5.64 -22.87 6.66
C GLY A 21 -6.06 -21.81 7.71
N PRO A 22 -7.04 -22.11 8.59
CA PRO A 22 -7.51 -21.16 9.60
C PRO A 22 -6.42 -20.74 10.59
N GLU A 23 -5.45 -21.61 10.87
CA GLU A 23 -4.34 -21.31 11.78
C GLU A 23 -3.27 -20.42 11.13
N ARG A 24 -3.14 -20.44 9.79
CA ARG A 24 -2.07 -19.74 9.07
C ARG A 24 -2.49 -18.39 8.53
N LEU A 25 -3.79 -18.20 8.28
CA LEU A 25 -4.40 -16.90 7.94
C LEU A 25 -4.00 -15.76 8.89
N PRO A 26 -4.14 -15.89 10.22
CA PRO A 26 -3.73 -14.84 11.15
C PRO A 26 -2.21 -14.62 11.16
N GLY A 27 -1.41 -15.68 10.94
CA GLY A 27 0.04 -15.56 10.80
C GLY A 27 0.45 -14.77 9.55
N ALA A 28 -0.17 -15.08 8.40
CA ALA A 28 0.06 -14.38 7.14
C ALA A 28 -0.38 -12.91 7.21
N ALA A 29 -1.54 -12.63 7.83
CA ALA A 29 -2.01 -11.27 8.04
C ALA A 29 -1.05 -10.45 8.93
N ARG A 30 -0.51 -11.05 10.00
CA ARG A 30 0.50 -10.42 10.86
C ARG A 30 1.79 -10.13 10.09
N ALA A 31 2.31 -11.10 9.35
CA ALA A 31 3.52 -10.92 8.56
C ALA A 31 3.37 -9.83 7.49
N ALA A 32 2.26 -9.86 6.74
CA ALA A 32 1.94 -8.85 5.75
C ALA A 32 1.73 -7.46 6.37
N GLY A 33 1.07 -7.40 7.54
CA GLY A 33 0.87 -6.17 8.31
C GLY A 33 2.19 -5.56 8.77
N GLU A 34 3.08 -6.37 9.34
CA GLU A 34 4.41 -5.92 9.76
C GLU A 34 5.25 -5.42 8.59
N TRP A 35 5.24 -6.12 7.45
CA TRP A 35 5.96 -5.70 6.25
C TRP A 35 5.41 -4.38 5.72
N THR A 36 4.09 -4.24 5.63
CA THR A 36 3.44 -3.00 5.19
C THR A 36 3.78 -1.84 6.12
N TYR A 37 3.79 -2.08 7.43
CA TYR A 37 4.18 -1.09 8.43
C TYR A 37 5.65 -0.66 8.28
N LYS A 38 6.57 -1.62 8.11
CA LYS A 38 8.00 -1.33 7.88
C LYS A 38 8.23 -0.50 6.62
N ILE A 39 7.57 -0.85 5.51
CA ILE A 39 7.67 -0.11 4.24
C ILE A 39 7.13 1.31 4.41
N ARG A 40 5.95 1.47 5.01
CA ARG A 40 5.37 2.80 5.29
C ARG A 40 6.28 3.65 6.15
N LYS A 41 6.88 3.07 7.20
CA LYS A 41 7.82 3.75 8.09
C LYS A 41 9.08 4.18 7.34
N PHE A 42 9.61 3.32 6.47
CA PHE A 42 10.78 3.65 5.64
C PHE A 42 10.50 4.83 4.70
N ILE A 43 9.36 4.80 3.99
CA ILE A 43 8.93 5.91 3.12
C ILE A 43 8.74 7.20 3.93
N HIS A 44 8.13 7.11 5.12
CA HIS A 44 7.90 8.28 5.96
C HIS A 44 9.20 8.89 6.47
N ASN A 45 10.15 8.07 6.90
CA ASN A 45 11.47 8.53 7.33
C ASN A 45 12.27 9.13 6.17
N ALA A 46 12.29 8.47 5.01
CA ALA A 46 12.94 8.99 3.81
C ALA A 46 12.32 10.32 3.37
N LYS A 47 10.99 10.46 3.45
CA LYS A 47 10.31 11.73 3.18
C LYS A 47 10.67 12.81 4.21
N ALA A 48 10.78 12.46 5.48
CA ALA A 48 11.13 13.42 6.53
C ALA A 48 12.59 13.92 6.41
N GLU A 49 13.51 13.04 6.00
CA GLU A 49 14.90 13.39 5.71
C GLU A 49 15.00 14.24 4.43
N ILE A 50 14.24 13.88 3.39
CA ILE A 50 14.11 14.69 2.17
C ILE A 50 13.50 16.05 2.50
N ASP A 51 12.36 16.16 3.19
CA ASP A 51 11.74 17.45 3.52
C ASP A 51 12.64 18.33 4.43
N SER A 52 13.57 17.71 5.18
CA SER A 52 14.56 18.41 6.03
C SER A 52 15.72 19.02 5.25
N GLU A 53 16.07 18.50 4.07
CA GLU A 53 17.16 19.02 3.20
C GLU A 53 16.63 19.67 1.91
N PHE A 54 15.59 19.10 1.30
CA PHE A 54 14.83 19.67 0.20
C PHE A 54 13.76 20.62 0.75
N ASN A 55 14.09 21.92 0.76
CA ASN A 55 13.10 22.96 0.68
C ASN A 55 12.18 22.64 -0.53
N MET A 56 10.87 22.47 -0.31
CA MET A 56 9.84 22.04 -1.30
C MET A 56 9.78 22.86 -2.62
N GLN A 57 10.68 23.83 -2.81
CA GLN A 57 10.81 24.66 -4.00
C GLN A 57 11.43 23.90 -5.19
N ASP A 58 12.38 22.98 -4.99
CA ASP A 58 13.10 22.36 -6.11
C ASP A 58 12.34 21.21 -6.80
N MET A 59 11.60 20.38 -6.04
CA MET A 59 10.77 19.31 -6.63
C MET A 59 9.62 19.87 -7.48
N LYS A 60 9.07 21.02 -7.06
CA LYS A 60 8.06 21.76 -7.81
C LYS A 60 8.61 22.29 -9.13
N GLN A 61 9.90 22.56 -9.21
CA GLN A 61 10.55 23.08 -10.41
C GLN A 61 10.71 21.98 -11.47
N ILE A 62 11.09 20.76 -11.09
CA ILE A 62 11.27 19.62 -12.01
C ILE A 62 9.94 19.17 -12.64
N LEU A 63 8.86 19.16 -11.84
CA LEU A 63 7.53 18.81 -12.32
C LEU A 63 6.96 19.87 -13.27
N ASN A 64 7.20 21.17 -13.00
CA ASN A 64 6.77 22.26 -13.89
C ASN A 64 7.62 22.36 -15.17
N SER A 65 8.92 22.05 -15.12
CA SER A 65 9.76 22.08 -16.32
C SER A 65 9.37 21.01 -17.34
N GLN A 66 8.80 19.86 -16.93
CA GLN A 66 8.32 18.85 -17.87
C GLN A 66 6.99 19.21 -18.54
N GLU A 67 6.12 20.00 -17.92
CA GLU A 67 4.91 20.51 -18.59
C GLU A 67 5.21 21.57 -19.64
N THR A 68 6.34 22.27 -19.54
CA THR A 68 6.68 23.38 -20.45
C THR A 68 7.45 22.91 -21.70
N GLU A 69 8.02 21.70 -21.69
CA GLU A 69 8.74 21.14 -22.86
C GLU A 69 7.85 20.33 -23.81
N LEU A 70 6.57 20.11 -23.45
CA LEU A 70 5.60 19.35 -24.24
C LEU A 70 4.54 20.24 -24.94
N ASN A 71 4.70 21.57 -24.93
CA ASN A 71 3.78 22.54 -25.55
C ASN A 71 4.53 23.50 -26.49
#